data_AF-A0A2H0VNT3-F1
#
_entry.id   AF-A0A2H0VNT3-F1
#
_cell.length_a   1.000
_cell.length_b   1.000
_cell.length_c   1.000
_cell.angle_alpha   90.00
_cell.angle_beta   90.00
_cell.angle_gamma   90.00
#
_symmetry.space_group_name_H-M   'P 1'
#
loop_
_entity.id
_entity.type
_entity.pdbx_description
1 polymer ?
#
loop_
_entity_poly.entity_id
_entity_poly.type
_entity_poly.pdbx_seq_one_letter_code
_entity_poly.pdbx_strand_id
1 'polypeptide(L)'
;MAPNQIKGIHCPSCGLHEAIVRYYEGSLRRSSWSVEHSHCGFKRNATFLIGDILDEVIGDGLYTWNEEPRVPTITLKLDLALQAAEALAKVKSVFGALIIQPKIILTVAPSTFTCPICGSPDLEPKHFYLSCGDHYLVNVDEFFIGYIKSEGYEVSGHGDAFRVYRVIRPPTGFWNFIKGEVPYNVSVAQLEYRRNGDQHFLILSRPEFGYDPETYGTFTHTIEDGLGKFYKVIVKRED
;
A
#
# COMPACT_ATOMS: atom_id res chain seq x y z
N MET A 1 -8.74 10.93 27.28
CA MET A 1 -7.68 11.95 27.06
C MET A 1 -6.35 11.23 26.99
N ALA A 2 -5.56 11.44 25.94
CA ALA A 2 -4.21 10.84 25.87
C ALA A 2 -3.30 11.47 26.94
N PRO A 3 -2.40 10.71 27.57
CA PRO A 3 -1.49 11.24 28.58
C PRO A 3 -0.53 12.27 27.96
N ASN A 4 -0.34 13.43 28.60
CA ASN A 4 0.56 14.50 28.13
C ASN A 4 2.07 14.18 28.28
N GLN A 5 2.39 13.02 28.86
CA GLN A 5 3.75 12.54 29.02
C GLN A 5 3.80 11.01 29.00
N ILE A 6 4.83 10.44 28.35
CA ILE A 6 5.23 9.04 28.45
C ILE A 6 6.62 8.98 29.09
N LYS A 7 6.88 7.93 29.88
CA LYS A 7 8.18 7.62 30.48
C LYS A 7 8.64 6.24 30.02
N GLY A 8 9.92 5.93 30.24
CA GLY A 8 10.46 4.61 29.92
C GLY A 8 10.81 4.44 28.45
N ILE A 9 11.08 5.55 27.77
CA ILE A 9 11.35 5.56 26.33
C ILE A 9 12.84 5.39 26.07
N HIS A 10 13.17 4.65 25.01
CA HIS A 10 14.54 4.51 24.54
C HIS A 10 15.07 5.84 24.02
N CYS A 11 16.15 6.36 24.61
CA CYS A 11 16.80 7.58 24.17
C CYS A 11 17.57 7.33 22.86
N PRO A 12 17.23 8.00 21.75
CA PRO A 12 17.94 7.82 20.47
C PRO A 12 19.43 8.20 20.53
N SER A 13 19.81 9.06 21.47
CA SER A 13 21.20 9.56 21.58
C SER A 13 22.11 8.66 22.42
N CYS A 14 21.62 8.04 23.49
CA CYS A 14 22.47 7.30 24.42
C CYS A 14 22.00 5.86 24.72
N GLY A 15 20.89 5.42 24.13
CA GLY A 15 20.42 4.03 24.22
C GLY A 15 19.73 3.62 25.53
N LEU A 16 19.61 4.52 26.50
CA LEU A 16 18.98 4.23 27.79
C LEU A 16 17.45 4.36 27.72
N HIS A 17 16.72 3.53 28.47
CA HIS A 17 15.25 3.48 28.50
C HIS A 17 14.62 4.45 29.51
N GLU A 18 15.22 5.62 29.71
CA GLU A 18 14.80 6.60 30.72
C GLU A 18 14.32 7.92 30.11
N ALA A 19 14.26 8.01 28.78
CA ALA A 19 13.73 9.19 28.11
C ALA A 19 12.23 9.34 28.37
N ILE A 20 11.77 10.58 28.25
CA ILE A 20 10.37 10.97 28.35
C ILE A 20 9.91 11.58 27.04
N VAL A 21 8.69 11.27 26.63
CA VAL A 21 8.01 11.93 25.51
C VAL A 21 6.99 12.88 26.10
N ARG A 22 7.08 14.18 25.81
CA ARG A 22 6.20 15.21 26.39
C ARG A 22 5.45 15.96 25.31
N TYR A 23 4.15 16.18 25.52
CA TYR A 23 3.33 17.03 24.69
C TYR A 23 3.43 18.48 25.14
N TYR A 24 3.70 19.37 24.21
CA TYR A 24 3.64 20.80 24.40
C TYR A 24 2.42 21.32 23.63
N GLU A 25 1.39 21.70 24.38
CA GLU A 25 0.23 22.40 23.83
C GLU A 25 0.60 23.86 23.62
N GLY A 26 0.56 24.31 22.38
CA GLY A 26 1.01 25.63 22.02
C GLY A 26 -0.13 26.65 22.00
N SER A 27 0.04 27.77 22.71
CA SER A 27 -0.78 28.98 22.53
C SER A 27 -0.26 29.90 21.40
N LEU A 28 1.02 29.76 21.03
CA LEU A 28 1.74 30.56 20.00
C LEU A 28 2.74 29.76 19.14
N ARG A 29 3.05 28.50 19.51
CA ARG A 29 3.86 27.56 18.71
C ARG A 29 2.95 26.44 18.24
N ARG A 30 3.25 25.77 17.11
CA ARG A 30 2.53 24.54 16.75
C ARG A 30 2.66 23.54 17.91
N SER A 31 1.55 22.94 18.32
CA SER A 31 1.58 21.85 19.30
C SER A 31 2.55 20.77 18.83
N SER A 32 3.25 20.11 19.74
CA SER A 32 4.28 19.13 19.36
C SER A 32 4.59 18.13 20.46
N TRP A 33 5.09 16.97 20.06
CA TRP A 33 5.75 16.04 20.97
C TRP A 33 7.25 16.28 20.94
N SER A 34 7.89 16.18 22.10
CA SER A 34 9.35 16.20 22.21
C SER A 34 9.82 14.98 22.99
N VAL A 35 10.87 14.32 22.50
CA VAL A 35 11.64 13.34 23.26
C VAL A 35 12.69 14.11 24.07
N GLU A 36 12.72 13.86 25.36
CA GLU A 36 13.64 14.51 26.29
C GLU A 36 14.33 13.46 27.16
N HIS A 37 15.64 13.60 27.38
CA HIS A 37 16.38 12.73 28.27
C HIS A 37 17.30 13.56 29.15
N SER A 38 16.98 13.62 30.44
CA SER A 38 17.73 14.44 31.41
C SER A 38 19.17 13.97 31.61
N HIS A 39 19.42 12.67 31.47
CA HIS A 39 20.74 12.08 31.66
C HIS A 39 21.77 12.58 30.63
N CYS A 40 21.42 12.61 29.34
CA CYS A 40 22.34 13.04 28.28
C CYS A 40 22.02 14.43 27.68
N GLY A 41 21.01 15.13 28.22
CA GLY A 41 20.58 16.43 27.72
C GLY A 41 19.87 16.39 26.36
N PHE A 42 19.54 15.21 25.84
CA PHE A 42 18.88 15.06 24.55
C PHE A 42 17.49 15.69 24.58
N LYS A 43 17.20 16.54 23.60
CA LYS A 43 15.88 17.15 23.39
C LYS A 43 15.62 17.33 21.91
N ARG A 44 14.63 16.61 21.35
CA ARG A 44 14.28 16.72 19.93
C ARG A 44 12.79 16.56 19.70
N ASN A 45 12.25 17.35 18.77
CA ASN A 45 10.86 17.26 18.35
C ASN A 45 10.61 15.90 17.65
N ALA A 46 9.51 15.24 18.02
CA ALA A 46 9.11 13.95 17.49
C ALA A 46 8.91 13.97 15.97
N THR A 47 8.40 15.07 15.42
CA THR A 47 8.22 15.22 13.97
C THR A 47 9.55 15.09 13.23
N PHE A 48 10.63 15.70 13.74
CA PHE A 48 11.95 15.55 13.12
C PHE A 48 12.49 14.12 13.27
N LEU A 49 12.28 13.49 14.41
CA LEU A 49 12.71 12.11 14.63
C LEU A 49 11.96 11.11 13.74
N ILE A 50 10.67 11.31 13.52
CA ILE A 50 9.90 10.49 12.57
C ILE A 50 10.38 10.75 11.15
N GLY A 51 10.60 12.02 10.77
CA GLY A 51 11.18 12.38 9.47
C GLY A 51 12.50 11.65 9.22
N ASP A 52 13.45 11.71 10.16
CA ASP A 52 14.73 10.98 10.05
C ASP A 52 14.54 9.47 9.84
N ILE A 53 13.61 8.83 10.57
CA ILE A 53 13.33 7.39 10.42
C ILE A 53 12.73 7.10 9.04
N LEU A 54 11.83 7.95 8.55
CA LEU A 54 11.22 7.80 7.23
C LEU A 54 12.25 7.99 6.12
N ASP A 55 13.13 8.98 6.22
CA ASP A 55 14.21 9.20 5.27
C ASP A 55 15.24 8.05 5.28
N GLU A 56 15.54 7.49 6.46
CA GLU A 56 16.45 6.34 6.61
C GLU A 56 15.89 5.06 5.95
N VAL A 57 14.59 4.78 6.15
CA VAL A 57 14.00 3.48 5.77
C VAL A 57 13.28 3.52 4.42
N ILE A 58 12.52 4.58 4.17
CA ILE A 58 11.72 4.74 2.95
C ILE A 58 12.53 5.49 1.89
N GLY A 59 13.21 6.56 2.28
CA GLY A 59 13.98 7.43 1.40
C GLY A 59 13.29 8.77 1.11
N ASP A 60 14.09 9.83 1.03
CA ASP A 60 13.62 11.18 0.76
C ASP A 60 12.89 11.26 -0.60
N GLY A 61 11.79 12.01 -0.63
CA GLY A 61 10.98 12.22 -1.81
C GLY A 61 10.04 11.07 -2.18
N LEU A 62 10.09 9.92 -1.51
CA LEU A 62 9.26 8.75 -1.79
C LEU A 62 7.94 8.71 -0.99
N TYR A 63 7.76 9.65 -0.08
CA TYR A 63 6.53 9.85 0.67
C TYR A 63 6.16 11.33 0.76
N THR A 64 4.92 11.61 1.15
CA THR A 64 4.51 12.88 1.74
C THR A 64 3.93 12.59 3.11
N TRP A 65 3.89 13.58 3.99
CA TRP A 65 3.22 13.37 5.26
C TRP A 65 2.65 14.65 5.86
N ASN A 66 1.56 14.50 6.62
CA ASN A 66 1.00 15.54 7.46
C ASN A 66 1.68 15.47 8.84
N GLU A 67 2.30 16.57 9.25
CA GLU A 67 2.98 16.72 10.54
C GLU A 67 2.03 16.92 11.73
N GLU A 68 0.79 16.42 11.63
CA GLU A 68 -0.17 16.53 12.73
C GLU A 68 0.38 15.81 13.96
N PRO A 69 0.63 16.51 15.09
CA PRO A 69 1.43 15.98 16.19
C PRO A 69 0.86 14.69 16.81
N ARG A 70 -0.46 14.55 16.81
CA ARG A 70 -1.13 13.42 17.47
C ARG A 70 -1.31 12.21 16.56
N VAL A 71 -1.46 12.43 15.26
CA VAL A 71 -1.70 11.37 14.27
C VAL A 71 -1.08 11.80 12.95
N PRO A 72 0.25 11.68 12.80
CA PRO A 72 0.86 11.98 11.52
C PRO A 72 0.33 11.01 10.47
N THR A 73 0.07 11.51 9.27
CA THR A 73 -0.39 10.67 8.14
C THR A 73 0.70 10.69 7.10
N ILE A 74 1.26 9.54 6.79
CA ILE A 74 2.25 9.31 5.75
C ILE A 74 1.53 8.76 4.52
N THR A 75 1.84 9.29 3.35
CA THR A 75 1.34 8.82 2.06
C THR A 75 2.53 8.40 1.22
N LEU A 76 2.59 7.14 0.79
CA LEU A 76 3.67 6.65 -0.05
C LEU A 76 3.39 6.97 -1.51
N LYS A 77 4.43 7.33 -2.27
CA LYS A 77 4.33 7.59 -3.72
C LYS A 77 4.57 6.33 -4.57
N LEU A 78 5.15 5.30 -3.98
CA LEU A 78 5.50 4.01 -4.60
C LEU A 78 5.13 2.87 -3.64
N ASP A 79 5.20 1.64 -4.15
CA ASP A 79 4.91 0.45 -3.36
C ASP A 79 6.11 0.14 -2.46
N LEU A 80 6.09 0.78 -1.30
CA LEU A 80 7.11 0.67 -0.26
C LEU A 80 6.48 0.14 1.02
N ALA A 81 5.51 -0.76 0.90
CA ALA A 81 4.74 -1.29 2.02
C ALA A 81 5.64 -1.92 3.10
N LEU A 82 6.65 -2.70 2.68
CA LEU A 82 7.64 -3.33 3.58
C LEU A 82 8.51 -2.29 4.31
N GLN A 83 9.03 -1.29 3.60
CA GLN A 83 9.81 -0.20 4.18
C GLN A 83 8.95 0.61 5.14
N ALA A 84 7.69 0.86 4.80
CA ALA A 84 6.78 1.60 5.65
C ALA A 84 6.44 0.82 6.93
N ALA A 85 6.35 -0.51 6.86
CA ALA A 85 6.24 -1.38 8.04
C ALA A 85 7.46 -1.28 8.95
N GLU A 86 8.65 -1.37 8.38
CA GLU A 86 9.91 -1.24 9.13
C GLU A 86 10.00 0.14 9.78
N ALA A 87 9.66 1.20 9.05
CA ALA A 87 9.63 2.56 9.57
C ALA A 87 8.64 2.68 10.76
N LEU A 88 7.43 2.10 10.65
CA LEU A 88 6.48 2.05 11.75
C LEU A 88 7.02 1.30 12.97
N ALA A 89 7.71 0.18 12.77
CA ALA A 89 8.31 -0.58 13.86
C ALA A 89 9.39 0.24 14.57
N LYS A 90 10.24 0.95 13.81
CA LYS A 90 11.24 1.87 14.37
C LYS A 90 10.58 3.02 15.13
N VAL A 91 9.55 3.66 14.58
CA VAL A 91 8.78 4.72 15.27
C VAL A 91 8.19 4.17 16.59
N LYS A 92 7.55 2.99 16.56
CA LYS A 92 7.01 2.36 17.79
C LYS A 92 8.09 2.07 18.82
N SER A 93 9.30 1.68 18.39
CA SER A 93 10.42 1.46 19.31
C SER A 93 10.90 2.77 19.99
N VAL A 94 10.82 3.89 19.27
CA VAL A 94 11.25 5.21 19.76
C VAL A 94 10.18 5.93 20.59
N PHE A 95 8.90 5.75 20.28
CA PHE A 95 7.82 6.53 20.94
C PHE A 95 6.86 5.68 21.78
N GLY A 96 7.00 4.36 21.75
CA GLY A 96 6.03 3.43 22.32
C GLY A 96 4.75 3.31 21.48
N ALA A 97 3.85 2.42 21.89
CA ALA A 97 2.65 2.07 21.11
C ALA A 97 1.52 3.12 21.12
N LEU A 98 1.61 4.17 21.94
CA LEU A 98 0.42 4.84 22.48
C LEU A 98 0.12 6.25 21.95
N ILE A 99 1.01 6.90 21.20
CA ILE A 99 0.83 8.35 20.94
C ILE A 99 0.99 8.76 19.48
N ILE A 100 1.90 8.13 18.75
CA ILE A 100 2.11 8.44 17.35
C ILE A 100 1.85 7.15 16.60
N GLN A 101 0.68 7.05 15.99
CA GLN A 101 0.39 5.98 15.07
C GLN A 101 0.34 6.57 13.67
N PRO A 102 1.48 6.54 12.95
CA PRO A 102 1.47 7.02 11.58
C PRO A 102 0.47 6.20 10.77
N LYS A 103 -0.42 6.88 10.06
CA LYS A 103 -1.27 6.23 9.06
C LYS A 103 -0.49 6.17 7.75
N ILE A 104 -0.40 5.02 7.11
CA ILE A 104 0.24 4.85 5.80
C ILE A 104 -0.84 4.72 4.73
N ILE A 105 -0.92 5.70 3.85
CA ILE A 105 -1.77 5.62 2.66
C ILE A 105 -0.92 5.06 1.52
N LEU A 106 -1.35 3.94 0.95
CA LEU A 106 -0.77 3.36 -0.24
C LEU A 106 -1.60 3.84 -1.43
N THR A 107 -1.02 4.67 -2.29
CA THR A 107 -1.65 5.14 -3.54
C THR A 107 -1.27 4.27 -4.74
N VAL A 108 -0.75 3.07 -4.46
CA VAL A 108 -0.32 2.10 -5.44
C VAL A 108 -0.57 0.72 -4.88
N ALA A 109 -0.85 -0.22 -5.78
CA ALA A 109 -1.06 -1.60 -5.40
C ALA A 109 0.19 -2.18 -4.71
N PRO A 110 0.03 -2.94 -3.62
CA PRO A 110 1.14 -3.69 -3.06
C PRO A 110 1.52 -4.85 -4.00
N SER A 111 2.82 -4.99 -4.27
CA SER A 111 3.43 -6.11 -5.01
C SER A 111 3.53 -7.39 -4.16
N THR A 112 3.26 -7.29 -2.87
CA THR A 112 3.20 -8.41 -1.92
C THR A 112 1.85 -8.44 -1.21
N PHE A 113 1.18 -9.60 -1.18
CA PHE A 113 -0.09 -9.80 -0.47
C PHE A 113 0.05 -9.89 1.07
N THR A 114 1.21 -9.53 1.60
CA THR A 114 1.50 -9.53 3.03
C THR A 114 1.07 -8.21 3.65
N CYS A 115 0.32 -8.26 4.77
CA CYS A 115 0.03 -7.05 5.53
C CYS A 115 1.34 -6.44 6.04
N PRO A 116 1.71 -5.22 5.62
CA PRO A 116 2.96 -4.60 6.04
C PRO A 116 3.09 -4.47 7.56
N ILE A 117 2.06 -4.07 8.32
CA ILE A 117 2.20 -3.89 9.78
C ILE A 117 2.47 -5.19 10.55
N CYS A 118 1.83 -6.30 10.17
CA CYS A 118 1.79 -7.51 10.98
C CYS A 118 2.41 -8.73 10.29
N GLY A 119 2.89 -8.59 9.05
CA GLY A 119 3.53 -9.67 8.31
C GLY A 119 2.59 -10.81 7.94
N SER A 120 1.27 -10.67 8.16
CA SER A 120 0.30 -11.72 7.86
C SER A 120 0.17 -11.89 6.35
N PRO A 121 0.36 -13.11 5.80
CA PRO A 121 0.21 -13.38 4.37
C PRO A 121 -1.25 -13.37 3.90
N ASP A 122 -2.22 -13.35 4.82
CA ASP A 122 -3.64 -13.34 4.51
C ASP A 122 -4.27 -12.01 4.91
N LEU A 123 -4.51 -11.17 3.91
CA LEU A 123 -5.53 -10.13 3.99
C LEU A 123 -6.87 -10.84 3.76
N GLU A 124 -7.69 -11.03 4.79
CA GLU A 124 -9.06 -11.51 4.58
C GLU A 124 -9.99 -10.35 4.13
N PRO A 125 -11.06 -10.62 3.36
CA PRO A 125 -11.95 -9.61 2.77
C PRO A 125 -12.65 -8.68 3.78
N LYS A 126 -12.85 -9.12 5.02
CA LYS A 126 -13.38 -8.27 6.10
C LYS A 126 -12.35 -7.27 6.62
N HIS A 127 -11.12 -7.36 6.15
CA HIS A 127 -9.94 -6.61 6.58
C HIS A 127 -9.34 -5.71 5.48
N PHE A 128 -9.98 -5.58 4.30
CA PHE A 128 -9.71 -4.43 3.43
C PHE A 128 -9.90 -3.11 4.15
N TYR A 129 -10.85 -3.12 5.10
CA TYR A 129 -10.80 -2.28 6.27
C TYR A 129 -10.29 -3.12 7.44
N LEU A 130 -9.04 -2.93 7.85
CA LEU A 130 -8.60 -3.19 9.23
C LEU A 130 -8.49 -4.66 9.68
N SER A 131 -7.27 -5.22 9.72
CA SER A 131 -6.88 -6.12 10.83
C SER A 131 -5.62 -5.71 11.57
N CYS A 132 -4.87 -4.72 11.07
CA CYS A 132 -3.72 -4.17 11.79
C CYS A 132 -3.89 -2.68 12.14
N GLY A 133 -5.13 -2.29 12.49
CA GLY A 133 -5.51 -0.95 12.97
C GLY A 133 -5.67 0.07 11.84
N ASP A 134 -6.23 1.26 12.14
CA ASP A 134 -6.68 2.36 11.27
C ASP A 134 -5.62 3.03 10.35
N HIS A 135 -4.66 2.26 9.84
CA HIS A 135 -3.41 2.76 9.27
C HIS A 135 -3.23 2.49 7.78
N TYR A 136 -4.15 1.80 7.10
CA TYR A 136 -4.08 1.57 5.65
C TYR A 136 -5.38 1.96 4.97
N LEU A 137 -5.25 2.74 3.90
CA LEU A 137 -6.31 2.99 2.92
C LEU A 137 -5.68 2.78 1.55
N VAL A 138 -5.97 1.62 0.94
CA VAL A 138 -5.63 1.33 -0.46
C VAL A 138 -6.88 1.64 -1.27
N ASN A 139 -6.74 2.38 -2.37
CA ASN A 139 -7.86 2.50 -3.30
C ASN A 139 -8.12 1.09 -3.88
N VAL A 140 -9.36 0.60 -3.71
CA VAL A 140 -9.75 -0.75 -4.10
C VAL A 140 -9.41 -1.03 -5.57
N ASP A 141 -9.51 0.01 -6.40
CA ASP A 141 -9.22 -0.08 -7.83
C ASP A 141 -7.73 -0.26 -8.11
N GLU A 142 -6.89 0.49 -7.40
CA GLU A 142 -5.44 0.40 -7.54
C GLU A 142 -4.93 -0.97 -7.10
N PHE A 143 -5.48 -1.52 -6.01
CA PHE A 143 -5.10 -2.85 -5.50
C PHE A 143 -5.23 -3.93 -6.57
N PHE A 144 -6.41 -4.10 -7.17
CA PHE A 144 -6.59 -5.16 -8.16
C PHE A 144 -5.86 -4.86 -9.47
N ILE A 145 -5.71 -3.58 -9.87
CA ILE A 145 -4.93 -3.22 -11.05
C ILE A 145 -3.49 -3.71 -10.90
N GLY A 146 -2.88 -3.53 -9.72
CA GLY A 146 -1.52 -4.03 -9.52
C GLY A 146 -1.43 -5.54 -9.34
N TYR A 147 -2.45 -6.20 -8.76
CA TYR A 147 -2.55 -7.66 -8.82
C TYR A 147 -2.48 -8.15 -10.28
N ILE A 148 -3.30 -7.57 -11.15
CA ILE A 148 -3.33 -7.97 -12.57
C ILE A 148 -1.96 -7.73 -13.23
N LYS A 149 -1.29 -6.62 -12.87
CA LYS A 149 0.07 -6.33 -13.35
C LYS A 149 1.12 -7.29 -12.83
N SER A 150 1.05 -7.73 -11.57
CA SER A 150 2.00 -8.70 -11.01
C SER A 150 1.89 -10.06 -11.69
N GLU A 151 0.69 -10.43 -12.16
CA GLU A 151 0.46 -11.65 -12.96
C GLU A 151 0.94 -11.52 -14.43
N GLY A 152 1.62 -10.41 -14.78
CA GLY A 152 2.22 -10.20 -16.10
C GLY A 152 1.24 -9.71 -17.17
N TYR A 153 0.07 -9.22 -16.75
CA TYR A 153 -0.86 -8.53 -17.62
C TYR A 153 -0.68 -7.02 -17.52
N GLU A 154 -1.29 -6.30 -18.44
CA GLU A 154 -1.35 -4.86 -18.43
C GLU A 154 -2.80 -4.41 -18.40
N VAL A 155 -3.04 -3.23 -17.83
CA VAL A 155 -4.39 -2.70 -17.62
C VAL A 155 -4.47 -1.29 -18.20
N SER A 156 -5.54 -1.01 -18.93
CA SER A 156 -5.84 0.31 -19.49
C SER A 156 -7.30 0.64 -19.23
N GLY A 157 -7.59 1.86 -18.79
CA GLY A 157 -8.92 2.26 -18.35
C GLY A 157 -8.82 3.09 -17.08
N HIS A 158 -9.94 3.70 -16.71
CA HIS A 158 -10.05 4.51 -15.49
C HIS A 158 -11.49 4.42 -14.97
N GLY A 159 -11.64 4.34 -13.65
CA GLY A 159 -12.94 4.38 -12.99
C GLY A 159 -13.45 2.96 -12.84
N ASP A 160 -14.64 2.68 -13.35
CA ASP A 160 -15.30 1.39 -13.11
C ASP A 160 -15.07 0.37 -14.23
N ALA A 161 -14.32 0.70 -15.29
CA ALA A 161 -14.12 -0.16 -16.46
C ALA A 161 -12.67 -0.18 -16.96
N PHE A 162 -12.16 -1.40 -17.15
CA PHE A 162 -10.77 -1.68 -17.46
C PHE A 162 -10.66 -2.70 -18.60
N ARG A 163 -9.69 -2.49 -19.48
CA ARG A 163 -9.26 -3.47 -20.47
C ARG A 163 -7.96 -4.08 -20.03
N VAL A 164 -7.94 -5.41 -19.98
CA VAL A 164 -6.76 -6.21 -19.66
C VAL A 164 -6.16 -6.73 -20.95
N TYR A 165 -4.85 -6.58 -21.09
CA TYR A 165 -4.10 -7.05 -22.24
C TYR A 165 -2.82 -7.73 -21.80
N ARG A 166 -2.26 -8.56 -22.69
CA ARG A 166 -0.93 -9.16 -22.51
C ARG A 166 -0.03 -8.69 -23.64
N VAL A 167 1.19 -8.28 -23.29
CA VAL A 167 2.21 -7.91 -24.28
C VAL A 167 2.88 -9.20 -24.75
N ILE A 168 2.61 -9.60 -25.99
CA ILE A 168 3.31 -10.74 -26.59
C ILE A 168 4.55 -10.21 -27.29
N ARG A 169 5.72 -10.66 -26.82
CA ARG A 169 6.98 -10.47 -27.53
C ARG A 169 7.23 -11.73 -28.36
N PRO A 170 7.40 -11.63 -29.69
CA PRO A 170 7.67 -12.80 -30.50
C PRO A 170 8.94 -13.50 -30.00
N PRO A 171 8.97 -14.85 -29.98
CA PRO A 171 10.14 -15.59 -29.54
C PRO A 171 11.32 -15.24 -30.43
N THR A 172 12.46 -14.95 -29.81
CA THR A 172 13.72 -14.70 -30.49
C THR A 172 14.10 -15.94 -31.31
N GLY A 173 13.86 -15.89 -32.62
CA GLY A 173 14.43 -16.84 -33.57
C GLY A 173 13.52 -17.47 -34.62
N PHE A 174 12.19 -17.25 -34.61
CA PHE A 174 11.33 -18.00 -35.55
C PHE A 174 10.99 -17.27 -36.87
N TRP A 175 11.14 -15.94 -36.99
CA TRP A 175 10.85 -15.22 -38.25
C TRP A 175 11.71 -13.96 -38.45
N ASN A 176 12.94 -14.11 -38.92
CA ASN A 176 13.87 -13.00 -39.24
C ASN A 176 13.55 -12.23 -40.55
N PHE A 177 12.31 -12.25 -41.06
CA PHE A 177 12.02 -11.76 -42.42
C PHE A 177 11.05 -10.58 -42.54
N ILE A 178 10.47 -10.05 -41.47
CA ILE A 178 9.65 -8.84 -41.55
C ILE A 178 10.28 -7.72 -40.72
N LYS A 179 10.73 -6.68 -41.42
CA LYS A 179 11.25 -5.43 -40.84
C LYS A 179 10.19 -4.79 -39.94
N GLY A 180 10.47 -4.74 -38.64
CA GLY A 180 9.79 -3.87 -37.67
C GLY A 180 8.64 -4.53 -36.92
N GLU A 181 8.91 -5.52 -36.07
CA GLU A 181 7.88 -6.08 -35.18
C GLU A 181 7.85 -5.33 -33.85
N VAL A 182 6.92 -4.39 -33.76
CA VAL A 182 6.52 -3.68 -32.55
C VAL A 182 5.82 -4.69 -31.62
N PRO A 183 6.08 -4.68 -30.29
CA PRO A 183 5.29 -5.45 -29.34
C PRO A 183 3.80 -5.21 -29.59
N TYR A 184 3.01 -6.28 -29.72
CA TYR A 184 1.56 -6.14 -29.90
C TYR A 184 0.81 -6.59 -28.65
N ASN A 185 -0.23 -5.82 -28.34
CA ASN A 185 -1.09 -6.07 -27.19
C ASN A 185 -2.22 -7.00 -27.62
N VAL A 186 -2.36 -8.13 -26.93
CA VAL A 186 -3.50 -9.02 -27.10
C VAL A 186 -4.51 -8.71 -26.01
N SER A 187 -5.73 -8.34 -26.41
CA SER A 187 -6.85 -8.14 -25.47
C SER A 187 -7.20 -9.47 -24.82
N VAL A 188 -7.19 -9.51 -23.49
CA VAL A 188 -7.47 -10.70 -22.70
C VAL A 188 -8.89 -10.64 -22.14
N ALA A 189 -9.26 -9.56 -21.47
CA ALA A 189 -10.57 -9.41 -20.83
C ALA A 189 -10.99 -7.93 -20.73
N GLN A 190 -12.30 -7.71 -20.57
CA GLN A 190 -12.83 -6.47 -20.01
C GLN A 190 -13.26 -6.73 -18.57
N LEU A 191 -12.86 -5.84 -17.67
CA LEU A 191 -13.17 -5.89 -16.25
C LEU A 191 -14.01 -4.67 -15.88
N GLU A 192 -15.14 -4.87 -15.24
CA GLU A 192 -15.85 -3.80 -14.56
C GLU A 192 -15.77 -3.99 -13.04
N TYR A 193 -15.41 -2.93 -12.32
CA TYR A 193 -15.51 -2.91 -10.87
C TYR A 193 -16.84 -2.26 -10.46
N ARG A 194 -17.56 -2.88 -9.53
CA ARG A 194 -18.79 -2.30 -8.95
C ARG A 194 -18.83 -2.46 -7.45
N ARG A 195 -19.47 -1.50 -6.79
CA ARG A 195 -19.75 -1.53 -5.36
C ARG A 195 -21.24 -1.45 -5.10
N ASN A 196 -21.74 -2.31 -4.21
CA ASN A 196 -23.11 -2.26 -3.70
C ASN A 196 -23.09 -2.38 -2.17
N GLY A 197 -23.23 -1.26 -1.47
CA GLY A 197 -23.01 -1.21 -0.02
C GLY A 197 -21.58 -1.61 0.35
N ASP A 198 -21.45 -2.65 1.18
CA ASP A 198 -20.16 -3.22 1.61
C ASP A 198 -19.67 -4.35 0.70
N GLN A 199 -20.41 -4.70 -0.35
CA GLN A 199 -20.02 -5.74 -1.30
C GLN A 199 -19.31 -5.15 -2.52
N HIS A 200 -18.18 -5.76 -2.87
CA HIS A 200 -17.34 -5.41 -4.00
C HIS A 200 -17.42 -6.50 -5.07
N PHE A 201 -17.57 -6.11 -6.34
CA PHE A 201 -17.77 -7.02 -7.47
C PHE A 201 -16.72 -6.74 -8.53
N LEU A 202 -16.18 -7.81 -9.12
CA LEU A 202 -15.37 -7.76 -10.33
C LEU A 202 -16.12 -8.52 -11.42
N ILE A 203 -16.56 -7.81 -12.44
CA ILE A 203 -17.32 -8.37 -13.55
C ILE A 203 -16.35 -8.61 -14.71
N LEU A 204 -16.04 -9.87 -15.00
CA LEU A 204 -15.20 -10.23 -16.15
C LEU A 204 -16.09 -10.47 -17.36
N SER A 205 -15.73 -9.83 -18.45
CA SER A 205 -16.34 -10.03 -19.77
C SER A 205 -15.25 -10.39 -20.77
N ARG A 206 -15.58 -11.26 -21.71
CA ARG A 206 -14.71 -11.52 -22.86
C ARG A 206 -14.55 -10.26 -23.71
N PRO A 207 -13.40 -10.04 -24.35
CA PRO A 207 -13.27 -8.99 -25.36
C PRO A 207 -14.19 -9.29 -26.55
N GLU A 208 -14.78 -8.25 -27.13
CA GLU A 208 -15.70 -8.39 -28.28
C GLU A 208 -15.03 -9.00 -29.52
N PHE A 209 -13.71 -8.79 -29.69
CA PHE A 209 -12.96 -9.24 -30.86
C PHE A 209 -11.55 -9.72 -30.50
N GLY A 210 -11.07 -10.74 -31.22
CA GLY A 210 -9.65 -11.12 -31.25
C GLY A 210 -9.09 -11.69 -29.94
N TYR A 211 -9.93 -12.29 -29.10
CA TYR A 211 -9.47 -12.93 -27.85
C TYR A 211 -9.10 -14.39 -28.06
N ASP A 212 -8.15 -14.86 -27.26
CA ASP A 212 -7.78 -16.27 -27.17
C ASP A 212 -8.54 -16.94 -26.01
N PRO A 213 -9.37 -17.98 -26.25
CA PRO A 213 -10.17 -18.62 -25.21
C PRO A 213 -9.36 -19.23 -24.06
N GLU A 214 -8.19 -19.81 -24.36
CA GLU A 214 -7.32 -20.44 -23.36
C GLU A 214 -6.69 -19.38 -22.44
N THR A 215 -6.18 -18.29 -23.02
CA THR A 215 -5.65 -17.14 -22.28
C THR A 215 -6.73 -16.48 -21.43
N TYR A 216 -7.95 -16.32 -21.96
CA TYR A 216 -9.09 -15.80 -21.20
C TYR A 216 -9.49 -16.73 -20.04
N GLY A 217 -9.53 -18.05 -20.27
CA GLY A 217 -9.82 -19.03 -19.22
C GLY A 217 -8.78 -19.03 -18.11
N THR A 218 -7.50 -19.01 -18.47
CA THR A 218 -6.37 -18.92 -17.52
C THR A 218 -6.44 -17.63 -16.69
N PHE A 219 -6.70 -16.51 -17.35
CA PHE A 219 -6.90 -15.23 -16.66
C PHE A 219 -8.09 -15.27 -15.71
N THR A 220 -9.23 -15.80 -16.17
CA THR A 220 -10.44 -15.94 -15.34
C THR A 220 -10.15 -16.73 -14.07
N HIS A 221 -9.52 -17.90 -14.18
CA HIS A 221 -9.12 -18.70 -13.02
C HIS A 221 -8.15 -17.95 -12.09
N THR A 222 -7.16 -17.25 -12.66
CA THR A 222 -6.20 -16.46 -11.87
C THR A 222 -6.91 -15.39 -11.04
N ILE A 223 -7.92 -14.73 -11.61
CA ILE A 223 -8.71 -13.71 -10.91
C ILE A 223 -9.68 -14.33 -9.90
N GLU A 224 -10.33 -15.45 -10.23
CA GLU A 224 -11.21 -16.17 -9.30
C GLU A 224 -10.43 -16.71 -8.09
N ASP A 225 -9.23 -17.27 -8.28
CA ASP A 225 -8.43 -17.85 -7.20
C ASP A 225 -7.73 -16.79 -6.34
N GLY A 226 -7.17 -15.76 -6.99
CA GLY A 226 -6.45 -14.69 -6.29
C GLY A 226 -7.38 -13.63 -5.71
N LEU A 227 -8.24 -13.06 -6.56
CA LEU A 227 -9.13 -11.95 -6.20
C LEU A 227 -10.52 -12.41 -5.75
N GLY A 228 -10.94 -13.66 -5.97
CA GLY A 228 -12.24 -14.17 -5.50
C GLY A 228 -12.36 -14.27 -3.97
N LYS A 229 -11.23 -14.24 -3.25
CA LYS A 229 -11.21 -14.07 -1.80
C LYS A 229 -11.63 -12.68 -1.35
N PHE A 230 -11.51 -11.70 -2.24
CA PHE A 230 -11.59 -10.27 -1.96
C PHE A 230 -12.83 -9.62 -2.57
N TYR A 231 -13.20 -10.08 -3.76
CA TYR A 231 -14.29 -9.58 -4.58
C TYR A 231 -15.22 -10.72 -4.95
N LYS A 232 -16.52 -10.43 -5.08
CA LYS A 232 -17.41 -11.36 -5.77
C LYS A 232 -17.14 -11.27 -7.27
N VAL A 233 -16.44 -12.27 -7.80
CA VAL A 233 -16.12 -12.37 -9.22
C VAL A 233 -17.36 -12.85 -9.98
N ILE A 234 -17.78 -12.10 -11.00
CA ILE A 234 -18.90 -12.45 -11.89
C ILE A 234 -18.34 -12.57 -13.30
N VAL A 235 -18.29 -13.79 -13.82
CA VAL A 235 -17.89 -14.04 -15.20
C VAL A 235 -19.13 -13.96 -16.08
N LYS A 236 -19.22 -12.94 -16.94
CA LYS A 236 -20.27 -12.86 -17.98
C LYS A 236 -20.01 -13.99 -18.99
N ARG A 237 -20.81 -15.04 -18.90
CA ARG A 237 -20.93 -16.05 -19.95
C ARG A 237 -22.05 -15.59 -20.88
N GLU A 238 -21.79 -15.52 -22.18
CA GLU A 238 -22.88 -15.35 -23.13
C GLU A 238 -23.60 -16.70 -23.26
N ASP A 239 -24.91 -16.66 -23.08
CA ASP A 239 -25.84 -17.68 -23.60
C ASP A 239 -25.88 -17.62 -25.13
#